data_AF-A0A5C2HDQ4-F1
#
_entry.id   AF-A0A5C2HDQ4-F1
#
_cell.length_a   1.000
_cell.length_b   1.000
_cell.length_c   1.000
_cell.angle_alpha   90.00
_cell.angle_beta   90.00
_cell.angle_gamma   90.00
#
_symmetry.space_group_name_H-M   'P 1'
#
loop_
_entity.id
_entity.type
_entity.pdbx_description
1 polymer ?
#
loop_
_entity_poly.entity_id
_entity_poly.type
_entity_poly.pdbx_seq_one_letter_code
_entity_poly.pdbx_strand_id
1 'polypeptide(L)'
;MAYDQIFTLRDDFGVELKIIPVALNHDKEIYLLHVFEEDNSAKKKFIRNELVLVGNQILTSTFSDTVHFMEELNLFDIGNNQNKYLDVTEYQSTKNLKLKHNGDENIFISRSEAKAMYKIYNLAFLGYSIATVLEKEFRFTPQLLAKILHDNQLLLR
;
A
#
# COMPACT_ATOMS: atom_id res chain seq x y z
N MET A 1 0.19 -9.62 -15.82
CA MET A 1 -1.16 -10.22 -15.73
C MET A 1 -1.18 -11.13 -14.51
N ALA A 2 -1.61 -10.63 -13.35
CA ALA A 2 -1.87 -11.39 -12.12
C ALA A 2 -2.56 -10.53 -11.02
N TYR A 3 -3.32 -9.49 -11.38
CA TYR A 3 -3.94 -8.56 -10.40
C TYR A 3 -5.44 -8.83 -10.14
N ASP A 4 -6.03 -9.85 -10.78
CA ASP A 4 -7.45 -10.22 -10.60
C ASP A 4 -7.69 -11.37 -9.60
N GLN A 5 -6.64 -11.89 -8.95
CA GLN A 5 -6.80 -12.96 -7.96
C GLN A 5 -7.11 -12.36 -6.59
N ILE A 6 -8.40 -12.33 -6.25
CA ILE A 6 -8.83 -12.22 -4.86
C ILE A 6 -8.42 -13.52 -4.18
N PHE A 7 -7.50 -13.45 -3.22
CA PHE A 7 -7.15 -14.60 -2.41
C PHE A 7 -8.19 -14.77 -1.32
N THR A 8 -8.60 -16.01 -1.07
CA THR A 8 -9.58 -16.35 -0.03
C THR A 8 -8.95 -17.27 0.99
N LEU A 9 -9.18 -17.00 2.28
CA LEU A 9 -8.83 -17.91 3.38
C LEU A 9 -10.00 -18.01 4.35
N ARG A 10 -10.02 -19.05 5.20
CA ARG A 10 -10.99 -19.17 6.28
C ARG A 10 -10.31 -18.94 7.62
N ASP A 11 -10.93 -18.15 8.49
CA ASP A 11 -10.46 -18.02 9.87
C ASP A 11 -10.84 -19.24 10.72
N ASP A 12 -10.39 -19.26 11.97
CA ASP A 12 -10.64 -20.35 12.93
C ASP A 12 -12.13 -20.54 13.25
N PHE A 13 -12.97 -19.55 12.94
CA PHE A 13 -14.43 -19.58 13.12
C PHE A 13 -15.17 -19.97 11.84
N GLY A 14 -14.45 -20.27 10.75
CA GLY A 14 -15.00 -20.67 9.46
C GLY A 14 -15.48 -19.50 8.59
N VAL A 15 -15.17 -18.26 8.97
CA VAL A 15 -15.51 -17.05 8.18
C VAL A 15 -14.57 -16.95 6.98
N GLU A 16 -15.13 -16.73 5.79
CA GLU A 16 -14.35 -16.51 4.58
C GLU A 16 -13.82 -15.07 4.54
N LEU A 17 -12.50 -14.94 4.49
CA LEU A 17 -11.76 -13.70 4.39
C LEU A 17 -11.19 -13.55 2.98
N LYS A 18 -11.37 -12.38 2.39
CA LYS A 18 -10.82 -11.97 1.10
C LYS A 18 -9.63 -11.08 1.33
N ILE A 19 -8.58 -11.29 0.54
CA ILE A 19 -7.35 -10.49 0.56
C ILE A 19 -7.16 -9.83 -0.79
N ILE A 20 -6.94 -8.52 -0.76
CA ILE A 20 -6.62 -7.73 -1.95
C ILE A 20 -5.40 -6.85 -1.67
N PRO A 21 -4.37 -6.87 -2.53
CA PRO A 21 -3.24 -5.96 -2.42
C PRO A 21 -3.59 -4.57 -2.97
N VAL A 22 -3.22 -3.53 -2.23
CA VAL A 22 -3.23 -2.12 -2.64
C VAL A 22 -1.79 -1.62 -2.65
N ALA A 23 -1.36 -1.03 -3.76
CA ALA A 23 -0.02 -0.50 -3.84
C ALA A 23 0.14 0.78 -3.02
N LEU A 24 1.08 0.77 -2.07
CA LEU A 24 1.51 1.97 -1.35
C LEU A 24 2.67 2.65 -2.09
N ASN A 25 3.60 1.84 -2.61
CA ASN A 25 4.68 2.27 -3.49
C ASN A 25 5.08 1.11 -4.40
N HIS A 26 4.67 1.15 -5.67
CA HIS A 26 4.93 0.09 -6.63
C HIS A 26 6.42 -0.09 -6.96
N ASP A 27 7.16 1.01 -7.12
CA ASP A 27 8.58 0.96 -7.51
C ASP A 27 9.46 0.30 -6.43
N LYS A 28 9.00 0.33 -5.19
CA LYS A 28 9.66 -0.30 -4.02
C LYS A 28 8.95 -1.55 -3.53
N GLU A 29 7.98 -2.05 -4.30
CA GLU A 29 7.20 -3.24 -3.99
C GLU A 29 6.56 -3.22 -2.59
N ILE A 30 6.08 -2.05 -2.15
CA ILE A 30 5.39 -1.89 -0.87
C ILE A 30 3.88 -1.89 -1.10
N TYR A 31 3.20 -2.85 -0.49
CA TYR A 31 1.77 -3.07 -0.63
C TYR A 31 1.08 -3.11 0.74
N LEU A 32 -0.16 -2.64 0.77
CA LEU A 32 -1.12 -2.85 1.84
C LEU A 32 -2.01 -4.03 1.46
N LEU A 33 -2.06 -5.07 2.26
CA LEU A 33 -2.97 -6.20 2.08
C LEU A 33 -4.24 -5.92 2.87
N HIS A 34 -5.30 -5.57 2.15
CA HIS A 34 -6.65 -5.45 2.70
C HIS A 34 -7.22 -6.82 2.95
N VAL A 35 -7.46 -7.17 4.22
CA VAL A 35 -8.13 -8.40 4.61
C VAL A 35 -9.53 -8.06 5.10
N PHE A 36 -10.55 -8.52 4.40
CA PHE A 36 -11.94 -8.21 4.74
C PHE A 36 -12.87 -9.41 4.59
N GLU A 37 -13.97 -9.33 5.32
CA GLU A 37 -15.11 -10.22 5.24
C GLU A 37 -16.23 -9.53 4.44
N GLU A 38 -16.92 -10.27 3.58
CA GLU A 38 -18.14 -9.81 2.91
C GLU A 38 -19.37 -10.47 3.54
N ASP A 39 -20.19 -9.67 4.21
CA ASP A 39 -21.52 -10.10 4.65
C ASP A 39 -22.54 -9.81 3.54
N ASN A 40 -22.89 -10.87 2.82
CA ASN A 40 -23.87 -10.82 1.73
C ASN A 40 -25.28 -10.49 2.21
N SER A 41 -25.61 -10.78 3.47
CA SER A 41 -26.94 -10.50 4.04
C SER A 41 -27.10 -9.01 4.34
N ALA A 42 -26.07 -8.39 4.95
CA ALA A 42 -26.04 -6.97 5.24
C ALA A 42 -25.57 -6.11 4.05
N LYS A 43 -25.05 -6.74 2.97
CA LYS A 43 -24.35 -6.09 1.84
C LYS A 43 -23.22 -5.17 2.33
N LYS A 44 -22.49 -5.64 3.34
CA LYS A 44 -21.41 -4.88 4.00
C LYS A 44 -20.09 -5.62 3.88
N LYS A 45 -19.01 -4.85 3.85
CA LYS A 45 -17.65 -5.33 4.04
C LYS A 45 -17.18 -4.94 5.43
N PHE A 46 -16.52 -5.88 6.09
CA PHE A 46 -15.89 -5.64 7.38
C PHE A 46 -14.39 -5.86 7.23
N ILE A 47 -13.60 -4.81 7.50
CA ILE A 47 -12.15 -4.92 7.54
C ILE A 47 -11.79 -5.77 8.74
N ARG A 48 -11.05 -6.84 8.51
CA ARG A 48 -10.61 -7.79 9.54
C ARG A 48 -9.14 -7.63 9.84
N ASN A 49 -8.32 -7.21 8.87
CA ASN A 49 -6.93 -6.86 9.09
C ASN A 49 -6.35 -6.02 7.94
N GLU A 50 -5.22 -5.39 8.21
CA GLU A 50 -4.44 -4.62 7.26
C GLU A 50 -2.97 -4.94 7.50
N LEU A 51 -2.26 -5.41 6.48
CA LEU A 51 -0.87 -5.83 6.61
C LEU A 51 0.00 -5.13 5.58
N VAL A 52 1.21 -4.74 5.95
CA VAL A 52 2.17 -4.21 4.99
C VAL A 52 3.05 -5.33 4.51
N LEU A 53 3.14 -5.46 3.19
CA LEU A 53 4.01 -6.38 2.48
C LEU A 53 5.10 -5.58 1.76
N VAL A 54 6.34 -6.03 1.83
CA VAL A 54 7.49 -5.44 1.13
C VAL A 54 8.20 -6.54 0.35
N GLY A 55 8.17 -6.44 -0.98
CA GLY A 55 8.55 -7.54 -1.85
C GLY A 55 7.73 -8.79 -1.50
N ASN A 56 8.40 -9.85 -1.03
CA ASN A 56 7.77 -11.11 -0.61
C ASN A 56 7.70 -11.31 0.91
N GLN A 57 7.94 -10.25 1.70
CA GLN A 57 7.99 -10.32 3.17
C GLN A 57 6.89 -9.49 3.83
N ILE A 58 6.18 -10.08 4.80
CA ILE A 58 5.21 -9.36 5.63
C ILE A 58 5.98 -8.53 6.66
N LEU A 59 5.80 -7.20 6.62
CA LEU A 59 6.41 -6.24 7.52
C LEU A 59 5.62 -6.11 8.84
N THR A 60 4.29 -6.10 8.76
CA THR A 60 3.39 -5.94 9.92
C THR A 60 2.44 -7.12 10.03
N SER A 61 2.09 -7.54 11.24
CA SER A 61 1.26 -8.74 11.49
C SER A 61 -0.16 -8.43 11.97
N THR A 62 -0.43 -7.20 12.37
CA THR A 62 -1.73 -6.76 12.89
C THR A 62 -2.12 -5.37 12.37
N PHE A 63 -3.41 -5.06 12.42
CA PHE A 63 -3.92 -3.73 12.09
C PHE A 63 -3.23 -2.64 12.92
N SER A 64 -3.02 -2.88 14.21
CA SER A 64 -2.32 -1.95 15.12
C SER A 64 -0.87 -1.72 14.69
N ASP A 65 -0.15 -2.80 14.32
CA ASP A 65 1.21 -2.71 13.80
C ASP A 65 1.27 -1.90 12.49
N THR A 66 0.28 -2.07 11.61
CA THR A 66 0.16 -1.32 10.36
C THR A 66 -0.12 0.16 10.62
N VAL A 67 -1.05 0.49 11.54
CA VAL A 67 -1.30 1.88 11.94
C VAL A 67 -0.02 2.51 12.50
N HIS A 68 0.72 1.80 13.35
CA HIS A 68 1.98 2.31 13.90
C HIS A 68 3.02 2.58 12.80
N PHE A 69 3.19 1.67 11.84
CA PHE A 69 4.06 1.92 10.68
C PHE A 69 3.64 3.14 9.87
N MET A 70 2.33 3.31 9.63
CA MET A 70 1.80 4.45 8.89
C MET A 70 2.02 5.78 9.64
N GLU A 71 1.89 5.79 10.96
CA GLU A 71 2.20 6.97 11.76
C GLU A 71 3.70 7.30 11.77
N GLU A 72 4.59 6.30 11.79
CA GLU A 72 6.03 6.55 11.62
C GLU A 72 6.35 7.19 10.26
N LEU A 73 5.69 6.77 9.18
CA LEU A 73 5.80 7.42 7.86
C LEU A 73 5.31 8.88 7.90
N ASN A 74 4.17 9.12 8.55
CA ASN A 74 3.56 10.44 8.65
C ASN A 74 4.42 11.43 9.44
N LEU A 75 5.07 10.96 10.52
CA LEU A 75 5.98 11.75 11.34
C LEU A 75 7.32 12.04 10.65
N PHE A 76 7.76 11.15 9.75
CA PHE A 76 8.98 11.24 8.96
C PHE A 76 10.25 11.57 9.76
N ASP A 77 10.57 12.85 9.98
CA ASP A 77 11.78 13.31 10.67
C ASP A 77 11.55 13.85 12.09
N ILE A 78 10.31 13.79 12.59
CA ILE A 78 9.98 14.10 13.99
C ILE A 78 10.17 12.86 14.88
N GLY A 79 10.23 11.66 14.28
CA GLY A 79 10.51 10.40 14.96
C GLY A 79 11.93 10.34 15.53
N ASN A 80 12.10 9.63 16.63
CA ASN A 80 13.40 9.39 17.28
C ASN A 80 13.88 7.95 17.02
N ASN A 81 14.97 7.55 17.65
CA ASN A 81 15.54 6.20 17.60
C ASN A 81 14.62 5.08 18.16
N GLN A 82 13.40 5.40 18.62
CA GLN A 82 12.41 4.43 19.12
C GLN A 82 11.48 3.90 18.02
N ASN A 83 11.57 4.43 16.79
CA ASN A 83 10.80 3.91 15.65
C ASN A 83 11.07 2.41 15.46
N LYS A 84 9.99 1.63 15.38
CA LYS A 84 10.01 0.18 15.24
C LYS A 84 10.34 -0.25 13.81
N TYR A 85 9.85 0.48 12.81
CA TYR A 85 9.92 0.05 11.40
C TYR A 85 10.86 0.89 10.53
N LEU A 86 11.18 2.11 10.96
CA LEU A 86 11.91 3.06 10.12
C LEU A 86 13.08 3.70 10.88
N ASP A 87 14.24 3.81 10.22
CA ASP A 87 15.37 4.61 10.69
C ASP A 87 15.45 5.93 9.92
N VAL A 88 15.61 7.04 10.62
CA VAL A 88 15.90 8.32 9.96
C VAL A 88 17.38 8.32 9.54
N THR A 89 17.62 8.45 8.24
CA THR A 89 18.96 8.50 7.64
C THR A 89 19.16 9.81 6.90
N GLU A 90 20.37 10.35 6.91
CA GLU A 90 20.68 11.61 6.24
C GLU A 90 21.89 11.43 5.32
N TYR A 91 21.74 11.87 4.07
CA TYR A 91 22.82 11.90 3.09
C TYR A 91 22.81 13.25 2.38
N GLN A 92 23.94 13.95 2.38
CA GLN A 92 24.09 15.28 1.76
C GLN A 92 22.95 16.24 2.15
N SER A 93 22.65 16.34 3.45
CA SER A 93 21.57 17.18 4.00
C SER A 93 20.15 16.81 3.55
N THR A 94 19.97 15.66 2.92
CA THR A 94 18.67 15.10 2.56
C THR A 94 18.32 13.96 3.50
N LYS A 95 17.23 14.13 4.26
CA LYS A 95 16.69 13.10 5.15
C LYS A 95 15.80 12.13 4.39
N ASN A 96 16.01 10.84 4.62
CA ASN A 96 15.20 9.74 4.13
C ASN A 96 14.91 8.78 5.27
N LEU A 97 13.79 8.08 5.18
CA LEU A 97 13.52 6.94 6.05
C LEU A 97 14.11 5.68 5.43
N LYS A 98 14.89 4.93 6.18
CA LYS A 98 15.33 3.59 5.80
C LYS A 98 14.40 2.58 6.44
N LEU A 99 13.85 1.67 5.63
CA LEU A 99 12.99 0.60 6.12
C LEU A 99 13.79 -0.46 6.88
N LYS A 100 13.30 -0.87 8.05
CA LYS A 100 13.76 -2.04 8.81
C LYS A 100 12.96 -3.25 8.37
N HIS A 101 13.58 -4.10 7.55
CA HIS A 101 12.97 -5.33 7.07
C HIS A 101 14.02 -6.44 6.98
N ASN A 102 13.59 -7.68 6.81
CA ASN A 102 14.47 -8.86 6.80
C ASN A 102 15.00 -9.19 5.39
N GLY A 103 14.92 -8.27 4.43
CA GLY A 103 15.50 -8.43 3.11
C GLY A 103 16.91 -7.84 3.02
N ASP A 104 17.64 -8.27 2.00
CA ASP A 104 19.05 -7.90 1.82
C ASP A 104 19.25 -6.48 1.27
N GLU A 105 18.19 -5.88 0.71
CA GLU A 105 18.26 -4.58 0.05
C GLU A 105 17.86 -3.42 0.98
N ASN A 106 18.61 -2.32 0.91
CA ASN A 106 18.24 -1.11 1.64
C ASN A 106 17.15 -0.36 0.88
N ILE A 107 15.95 -0.29 1.47
CA ILE A 107 14.84 0.47 0.92
C ILE A 107 14.77 1.83 1.62
N PHE A 108 14.99 2.89 0.84
CA PHE A 108 14.90 4.27 1.31
C PHE A 108 13.60 4.91 0.83
N ILE A 109 12.91 5.61 1.72
CA ILE A 109 11.63 6.28 1.49
C ILE A 109 11.86 7.77 1.69
N SER A 110 11.65 8.54 0.63
CA SER A 110 11.71 10.00 0.66
C SER A 110 10.48 10.59 1.36
N ARG A 111 10.55 11.87 1.73
CA ARG A 111 9.42 12.56 2.40
C ARG A 111 8.14 12.56 1.57
N SER A 112 8.25 12.76 0.26
CA SER A 112 7.11 12.72 -0.64
C SER A 112 6.48 11.34 -0.74
N GLU A 113 7.31 10.28 -0.76
CA GLU A 113 6.82 8.91 -0.80
C GLU A 113 6.10 8.54 0.49
N ALA A 114 6.67 8.87 1.66
CA ALA A 114 6.04 8.63 2.95
C ALA A 114 4.65 9.29 3.04
N LYS A 115 4.54 10.55 2.61
CA LYS A 115 3.25 11.26 2.55
C LYS A 115 2.27 10.64 1.56
N ALA A 116 2.74 10.20 0.39
CA ALA A 116 1.90 9.55 -0.60
C ALA A 116 1.37 8.21 -0.08
N MET A 117 2.24 7.38 0.49
CA MET A 117 1.88 6.11 1.12
C MET A 117 0.84 6.29 2.22
N TYR A 118 1.06 7.24 3.15
CA TYR A 118 0.11 7.56 4.22
C TYR A 118 -1.24 8.05 3.67
N LYS A 119 -1.23 8.85 2.61
CA LYS A 119 -2.45 9.32 1.95
C LYS A 119 -3.21 8.17 1.29
N ILE A 120 -2.52 7.27 0.59
CA ILE A 120 -3.13 6.08 -0.03
C ILE A 120 -3.74 5.19 1.05
N TYR A 121 -3.01 4.92 2.14
CA TYR A 121 -3.52 4.18 3.29
C TYR A 121 -4.85 4.75 3.79
N ASN A 122 -4.91 6.06 4.05
CA ASN A 122 -6.15 6.71 4.49
C ASN A 122 -7.28 6.60 3.45
N LEU A 123 -6.96 6.77 2.16
CA LEU A 123 -7.92 6.65 1.06
C LEU A 123 -8.47 5.22 0.92
N ALA A 124 -7.67 4.22 1.28
CA ALA A 124 -8.05 2.82 1.22
C ALA A 124 -9.23 2.49 2.18
N PHE A 125 -9.39 3.26 3.26
CA PHE A 125 -10.57 3.17 4.15
C PHE A 125 -11.76 4.02 3.70
N LEU A 126 -11.58 4.91 2.71
CA LEU A 126 -12.60 5.85 2.27
C LEU A 126 -13.47 5.25 1.16
N GLY A 127 -14.37 4.34 1.56
CA GLY A 127 -15.48 3.86 0.73
C GLY A 127 -15.08 3.12 -0.55
N TYR A 128 -16.08 2.54 -1.21
CA TYR A 128 -15.86 1.55 -2.27
C TYR A 128 -15.20 2.10 -3.53
N SER A 129 -15.52 3.33 -3.97
CA SER A 129 -15.03 3.81 -5.28
C SER A 129 -13.53 4.06 -5.29
N ILE A 130 -12.97 4.54 -4.18
CA ILE A 130 -11.54 4.86 -4.08
C ILE A 130 -10.73 3.60 -3.75
N ALA A 131 -11.23 2.77 -2.82
CA ALA A 131 -10.62 1.47 -2.53
C ALA A 131 -10.56 0.58 -3.79
N THR A 132 -11.63 0.51 -4.59
CA THR A 132 -11.61 -0.28 -5.84
C THR A 132 -10.63 0.27 -6.88
N VAL A 133 -10.41 1.58 -6.95
CA VAL A 133 -9.37 2.16 -7.83
C VAL A 133 -7.97 1.73 -7.38
N LEU A 134 -7.72 1.64 -6.07
CA LEU A 134 -6.45 1.21 -5.51
C LEU A 134 -6.23 -0.31 -5.64
N GLU A 135 -7.28 -1.10 -5.44
CA GLU A 135 -7.29 -2.56 -5.55
C GLU A 135 -7.12 -3.05 -7.00
N LYS A 136 -7.71 -2.32 -7.95
CA LYS A 136 -7.74 -2.66 -9.38
C LYS A 136 -7.15 -1.55 -10.22
N GLU A 137 -6.06 -0.95 -9.74
CA GLU A 137 -5.43 0.18 -10.41
C GLU A 137 -5.11 -0.18 -11.86
N PHE A 138 -5.77 0.51 -12.80
CA PHE A 138 -5.51 0.28 -14.20
C PHE A 138 -4.21 0.97 -14.60
N ARG A 139 -3.19 0.15 -14.85
CA ARG A 139 -1.88 0.67 -15.27
C ARG A 139 -1.83 0.87 -16.78
N PHE A 140 -1.68 2.11 -17.19
CA PHE A 140 -1.33 2.41 -18.56
C PHE A 140 0.12 1.99 -18.83
N THR A 141 0.34 1.20 -19.88
CA THR A 141 1.68 1.08 -20.46
C THR A 141 1.99 2.34 -21.28
N PRO A 142 3.25 2.75 -21.43
CA PRO A 142 3.60 3.90 -22.27
C PRO A 142 3.02 3.80 -23.69
N GLN A 143 3.01 2.59 -24.26
CA GLN A 143 2.46 2.33 -25.60
C GLN A 143 0.94 2.51 -25.64
N LEU A 144 0.23 1.96 -24.65
CA LEU A 144 -1.22 2.09 -24.56
C LEU A 144 -1.62 3.55 -24.32
N LEU A 145 -0.90 4.23 -23.42
CA LEU A 145 -1.14 5.63 -23.12
C LEU A 145 -0.90 6.50 -24.36
N ALA A 146 0.25 6.34 -25.02
CA ALA A 146 0.58 7.10 -26.22
C ALA A 146 -0.46 6.90 -27.33
N LYS A 147 -0.93 5.67 -27.53
CA LYS A 147 -2.00 5.37 -28.48
C LYS A 147 -3.30 6.09 -28.11
N ILE A 148 -3.78 5.94 -26.87
CA ILE A 148 -5.02 6.59 -26.42
C ILE A 148 -4.93 8.11 -26.55
N LEU A 149 -3.81 8.70 -26.11
CA LEU A 149 -3.62 10.15 -26.18
C LEU A 149 -3.53 10.65 -27.62
N HIS A 150 -2.93 9.88 -28.54
CA HIS A 150 -2.88 10.20 -29.97
C HIS A 150 -4.26 10.09 -30.63
N ASP A 151 -4.96 8.96 -30.41
CA ASP A 151 -6.27 8.68 -30.99
C ASP A 151 -7.34 9.71 -30.56
N ASN A 152 -7.19 10.26 -29.35
CA ASN A 152 -8.09 11.29 -28.81
C ASN A 152 -7.58 12.73 -29.01
N GLN A 153 -6.51 12.93 -29.79
CA GLN A 153 -5.93 14.26 -30.04
C GLN A 153 -5.54 15.03 -28.77
N LEU A 154 -5.24 14.32 -27.68
CA LEU A 154 -4.79 14.90 -26.41
C LEU A 154 -3.28 15.21 -26.42
N LEU A 155 -2.56 14.68 -27.41
CA LEU A 155 -1.20 15.09 -27.79
C LEU A 155 -1.27 15.94 -29.05
N LEU A 156 -1.94 17.09 -29.00
CA LEU A 156 -1.86 18.08 -30.07
C LEU A 156 -0.80 19.12 -29.72
N ARG A 157 0.36 18.95 -30.38
CA ARG A 157 1.62 19.71 -30.36
C ARG A 157 2.60 19.34 -29.25
#